data_AF-A0A7M7SVY5-F1
#
_entry.id   AF-A0A7M7SVY5-F1
#
_cell.length_a   1.000
_cell.length_b   1.000
_cell.length_c   1.000
_cell.angle_alpha   90.00
_cell.angle_beta   90.00
_cell.angle_gamma   90.00
#
_symmetry.space_group_name_H-M   'P 1'
#
loop_
_entity.id
_entity.type
_entity.pdbx_description
1 polymer ?
#
loop_
_entity_poly.entity_id
_entity_poly.type
_entity_poly.pdbx_seq_one_letter_code
_entity_poly.pdbx_strand_id
1 'polypeptide(L)'
;MTHPALVRTLKEPHWWTRTNFEEKKIETYVRRYNNLSKEMTSKHQKDLITCDASALTFQDNKAVIARMPPNLREEIKYVTADFIRAALPDLKIVGIIRDPTSRLYSAYLYFAEHKKSPTSPEDFHVKVVKAMEDFYNCTDNHDLRFCAYHDVVPHINIGCYSFYIREYLARFPRNQLYFLRTEDWSKDPAHYMKEIFSFVDIGK
;
A
#
# COMPACT_ATOMS: atom_id res chain seq x y z
N MET A 1 22.24 -7.06 0.92
CA MET A 1 23.05 -6.10 0.15
C MET A 1 22.25 -4.82 -0.03
N THR A 2 22.88 -3.65 0.13
CA THR A 2 22.26 -2.35 -0.17
C THR A 2 22.92 -1.76 -1.41
N HIS A 3 22.12 -1.32 -2.37
CA HIS A 3 22.62 -0.70 -3.60
C HIS A 3 23.19 0.71 -3.30
N PRO A 4 24.35 1.12 -3.85
CA PRO A 4 24.96 2.43 -3.59
C PRO A 4 24.05 3.64 -3.89
N ALA A 5 23.14 3.49 -4.86
CA ALA A 5 22.17 4.52 -5.22
C ALA A 5 20.97 4.65 -4.25
N LEU A 6 20.80 3.72 -3.30
CA LEU A 6 19.67 3.72 -2.37
C LEU A 6 19.97 4.57 -1.14
N VAL A 7 19.27 5.69 -1.00
CA VAL A 7 19.25 6.48 0.22
C VAL A 7 18.12 6.00 1.12
N ARG A 8 18.48 5.48 2.29
CA ARG A 8 17.50 4.92 3.24
C ARG A 8 16.61 6.03 3.80
N THR A 9 15.34 5.69 3.98
CA THR A 9 14.38 6.48 4.76
C THR A 9 13.63 5.58 5.73
N LEU A 10 12.87 6.18 6.64
CA LEU A 10 12.09 5.43 7.62
C LEU A 10 10.94 4.69 6.93
N LYS A 11 10.65 3.48 7.39
CA LYS A 11 9.49 2.70 6.94
C LYS A 11 8.19 3.39 7.38
N GLU A 12 7.10 3.08 6.68
CA GLU A 12 5.72 3.33 7.12
C GLU A 12 5.40 4.78 7.55
N PRO A 13 5.65 5.80 6.70
CA PRO A 13 5.19 7.17 7.00
C PRO A 13 3.66 7.28 7.11
N HIS A 14 2.93 6.46 6.36
CA HIS A 14 1.48 6.50 6.21
C HIS A 14 0.92 7.89 5.92
N TRP A 15 1.72 8.75 5.27
CA TRP A 15 1.32 10.14 5.05
C TRP A 15 0.17 10.22 4.06
N TRP A 16 0.22 9.51 2.94
CA TRP A 16 -0.83 9.53 1.93
C TRP A 16 -2.20 9.00 2.39
N THR A 17 -2.24 8.17 3.43
CA THR A 17 -3.47 7.46 3.83
C THR A 17 -3.95 7.76 5.24
N ARG A 18 -3.10 8.27 6.13
CA ARG A 18 -3.43 8.46 7.55
C ARG A 18 -2.92 9.79 8.09
N THR A 19 -1.61 10.00 8.06
CA THR A 19 -1.00 11.01 8.92
C THR A 19 -1.11 12.44 8.37
N ASN A 20 -1.26 12.64 7.05
CA ASN A 20 -1.63 13.94 6.49
C ASN A 20 -2.98 14.45 7.03
N PHE A 21 -3.83 13.54 7.48
CA PHE A 21 -5.16 13.83 8.01
C PHE A 21 -5.19 14.04 9.54
N GLU A 22 -4.08 13.74 10.23
CA GLU A 22 -3.86 14.00 11.66
C GLU A 22 -3.03 15.27 11.88
N GLU A 23 -3.26 16.31 11.06
CA GLU A 23 -2.58 17.61 11.12
C GLU A 23 -1.08 17.61 10.77
N LYS A 24 -0.52 16.50 10.26
CA LYS A 24 0.86 16.52 9.75
C LYS A 24 0.92 17.23 8.40
N LYS A 25 1.36 18.47 8.44
CA LYS A 25 1.63 19.27 7.24
C LYS A 25 2.56 18.55 6.27
N ILE A 26 2.43 18.83 4.98
CA ILE A 26 3.22 18.21 3.90
C ILE A 26 4.74 18.34 4.13
N GLU A 27 5.18 19.39 4.79
CA GLU A 27 6.58 19.63 5.18
C GLU A 27 7.12 18.49 6.07
N THR A 28 6.28 17.88 6.90
CA THR A 28 6.66 16.72 7.72
C THR A 28 6.97 15.51 6.86
N TYR A 29 6.21 15.32 5.78
CA TYR A 29 6.46 14.28 4.80
C TYR A 29 7.72 14.55 4.00
N VAL A 30 7.84 15.78 3.47
CA VAL A 30 8.98 16.21 2.64
C VAL A 30 10.30 16.08 3.40
N ARG A 31 10.32 16.38 4.71
CA ARG A 31 11.52 16.24 5.56
C ARG A 31 12.13 14.83 5.56
N ARG A 32 11.35 13.79 5.25
CA ARG A 32 11.85 12.41 5.14
C ARG A 32 12.81 12.20 3.96
N TYR A 33 12.78 13.12 3.00
CA TYR A 33 13.62 13.12 1.80
C TYR A 33 14.84 14.05 1.94
N ASN A 34 15.02 14.74 3.08
CA ASN A 34 16.15 15.64 3.30
C ASN A 34 17.50 14.94 3.15
N ASN A 35 17.62 13.68 3.58
CA ASN A 35 18.85 12.91 3.42
C ASN A 35 19.16 12.65 1.94
N LEU A 36 18.14 12.31 1.14
CA LEU A 36 18.28 12.17 -0.31
C LEU A 36 18.79 13.48 -0.91
N SER A 37 18.11 14.60 -0.64
CA SER A 37 18.50 15.92 -1.15
C SER A 37 19.93 16.31 -0.74
N LYS A 38 20.32 16.02 0.50
CA LYS A 38 21.67 16.27 1.01
C LYS A 38 22.71 15.43 0.26
N GLU A 39 22.48 14.15 0.06
CA GLU A 39 23.40 13.27 -0.66
C GLU A 39 23.51 13.62 -2.14
N MET A 40 22.40 13.95 -2.79
CA MET A 40 22.42 14.39 -4.20
C MET A 40 23.26 15.66 -4.36
N THR A 41 23.10 16.62 -3.44
CA THR A 41 23.84 17.88 -3.48
C THR A 41 25.32 17.70 -3.14
N SER A 42 25.65 16.95 -2.07
CA SER A 42 27.04 16.79 -1.64
C SER A 42 27.87 15.93 -2.60
N LYS A 43 27.29 14.85 -3.13
CA LYS A 43 27.98 13.92 -4.04
C LYS A 43 27.87 14.32 -5.51
N HIS A 44 27.10 15.38 -5.82
CA HIS A 44 26.80 15.78 -7.20
C HIS A 44 26.19 14.63 -8.04
N GLN A 45 25.47 13.72 -7.38
CA GLN A 45 24.91 12.51 -7.98
C GLN A 45 23.40 12.67 -8.12
N LYS A 46 22.89 12.62 -9.36
CA LYS A 46 21.46 12.79 -9.64
C LYS A 46 20.67 11.48 -9.66
N ASP A 47 21.35 10.35 -9.73
CA ASP A 47 20.74 9.02 -9.89
C ASP A 47 20.54 8.31 -8.56
N LEU A 48 20.28 9.06 -7.49
CA LEU A 48 19.96 8.51 -6.17
C LEU A 48 18.45 8.31 -6.05
N ILE A 49 18.05 7.24 -5.36
CA ILE A 49 16.64 6.96 -5.08
C ILE A 49 16.38 6.81 -3.59
N THR A 50 15.11 6.95 -3.25
CA THR A 50 14.56 6.54 -1.96
C THR A 50 13.11 6.12 -2.18
N CYS A 51 12.44 5.61 -1.14
CA CYS A 51 11.08 5.08 -1.28
C CYS A 51 10.19 5.42 -0.10
N ASP A 52 8.88 5.46 -0.36
CA ASP A 52 7.86 5.35 0.68
C ASP A 52 7.41 3.89 0.75
N ALA A 53 7.56 3.25 1.91
CA ALA A 53 7.26 1.83 2.12
C ALA A 53 6.20 1.65 3.20
N SER A 54 4.97 2.10 2.93
CA SER A 54 3.79 1.88 3.78
C SER A 54 2.95 0.69 3.30
N ALA A 55 2.70 -0.28 4.20
CA ALA A 55 2.12 -1.58 3.86
C ALA A 55 0.67 -1.56 3.32
N LEU A 56 -0.04 -0.43 3.45
CA LEU A 56 -1.47 -0.32 3.10
C LEU A 56 -1.78 0.85 2.17
N THR A 57 -0.78 1.61 1.70
CA THR A 57 -1.02 2.76 0.80
C THR A 57 -1.84 2.36 -0.44
N PHE A 58 -1.64 1.12 -0.90
CA PHE A 58 -2.30 0.57 -2.06
C PHE A 58 -3.81 0.27 -1.88
N GLN A 59 -4.25 -0.01 -0.64
CA GLN A 59 -5.64 -0.40 -0.35
C GLN A 59 -6.40 0.63 0.50
N ASP A 60 -5.69 1.48 1.25
CA ASP A 60 -6.25 2.37 2.26
C ASP A 60 -6.73 3.69 1.63
N ASN A 61 -8.04 3.78 1.42
CA ASN A 61 -8.73 4.95 0.85
C ASN A 61 -9.70 5.60 1.85
N LYS A 62 -9.80 5.08 3.07
CA LYS A 62 -10.85 5.44 4.04
C LYS A 62 -10.81 6.92 4.37
N ALA A 63 -9.64 7.42 4.74
CA ALA A 63 -9.48 8.80 5.20
C ALA A 63 -9.69 9.82 4.07
N VAL A 64 -9.32 9.45 2.84
CA VAL A 64 -9.59 10.20 1.61
C VAL A 64 -11.10 10.30 1.37
N ILE A 65 -11.81 9.17 1.39
CA ILE A 65 -13.27 9.11 1.15
C ILE A 65 -14.04 9.85 2.24
N ALA A 66 -13.69 9.64 3.52
CA ALA A 66 -14.35 10.24 4.66
C ALA A 66 -14.29 11.78 4.69
N ARG A 67 -13.34 12.39 3.96
CA ARG A 67 -13.16 13.85 3.87
C ARG A 67 -13.64 14.46 2.56
N MET A 68 -14.08 13.65 1.60
CA MET A 68 -14.71 14.19 0.39
C MET A 68 -16.02 14.92 0.71
N PRO A 69 -16.33 15.98 -0.04
CA PRO A 69 -17.67 16.56 -0.10
C PRO A 69 -18.73 15.45 -0.29
N PRO A 70 -19.93 15.57 0.32
CA PRO A 70 -20.95 14.52 0.30
C PRO A 70 -21.25 13.97 -1.11
N ASN A 71 -21.41 14.87 -2.09
CA ASN A 71 -21.67 14.51 -3.48
C ASN A 71 -20.54 13.70 -4.15
N LEU A 72 -19.27 13.90 -3.75
CA LEU A 72 -18.13 13.13 -4.26
C LEU A 72 -17.93 11.81 -3.51
N ARG A 73 -18.48 11.70 -2.30
CA ARG A 73 -18.42 10.51 -1.45
C ARG A 73 -19.39 9.43 -1.93
N GLU A 74 -20.58 9.82 -2.38
CA GLU A 74 -21.60 8.88 -2.89
C GLU A 74 -21.10 8.10 -4.12
N GLU A 75 -20.35 8.75 -5.02
CA GLU A 75 -19.78 8.10 -6.21
C GLU A 75 -18.35 7.56 -6.00
N ILE A 76 -17.74 7.80 -4.82
CA ILE A 76 -16.32 7.53 -4.52
C ILE A 76 -15.41 7.91 -5.70
N LYS A 77 -15.55 9.15 -6.19
CA LYS A 77 -14.93 9.56 -7.46
C LYS A 77 -13.41 9.49 -7.45
N TYR A 78 -12.80 9.89 -6.33
CA TYR A 78 -11.35 9.94 -6.16
C TYR A 78 -10.90 8.93 -5.09
N VAL A 79 -9.65 8.49 -5.18
CA VAL A 79 -9.01 7.57 -4.22
C VAL A 79 -7.58 8.03 -3.97
N THR A 80 -6.89 7.45 -2.98
CA THR A 80 -5.51 7.80 -2.62
C THR A 80 -4.58 7.84 -3.84
N ALA A 81 -4.73 6.91 -4.78
CA ALA A 81 -3.95 6.83 -6.00
C ALA A 81 -4.08 8.08 -6.90
N ASP A 82 -5.24 8.75 -6.93
CA ASP A 82 -5.44 9.99 -7.71
C ASP A 82 -4.54 11.11 -7.19
N PHE A 83 -4.49 11.28 -5.88
CA PHE A 83 -3.68 12.30 -5.23
C PHE A 83 -2.19 12.02 -5.38
N ILE A 84 -1.78 10.75 -5.25
CA ILE A 84 -0.39 10.35 -5.50
C ILE A 84 -0.01 10.65 -6.96
N ARG A 85 -0.86 10.28 -7.93
CA ARG A 85 -0.59 10.53 -9.36
C ARG A 85 -0.46 12.01 -9.66
N ALA A 86 -1.33 12.84 -9.08
CA ALA A 86 -1.30 14.29 -9.28
C ALA A 86 -0.02 14.92 -8.71
N ALA A 87 0.45 14.47 -7.56
CA ALA A 87 1.64 15.02 -6.90
C ALA A 87 2.96 14.46 -7.45
N LEU A 88 2.97 13.19 -7.86
CA LEU A 88 4.16 12.45 -8.28
C LEU A 88 3.87 11.70 -9.59
N PRO A 89 3.73 12.43 -10.72
CA PRO A 89 3.35 11.82 -12.00
C PRO A 89 4.35 10.78 -12.49
N ASP A 90 5.64 10.91 -12.18
CA ASP A 90 6.67 9.98 -12.64
C ASP A 90 7.01 8.86 -11.63
N LEU A 91 6.22 8.74 -10.54
CA LEU A 91 6.45 7.73 -9.49
C LEU A 91 6.40 6.30 -10.04
N LYS A 92 7.40 5.49 -9.68
CA LYS A 92 7.37 4.04 -9.89
C LYS A 92 6.89 3.34 -8.63
N ILE A 93 5.95 2.41 -8.78
CA ILE A 93 5.28 1.71 -7.68
C ILE A 93 5.63 0.22 -7.75
N VAL A 94 6.17 -0.31 -6.65
CA VAL A 94 6.41 -1.73 -6.46
C VAL A 94 5.39 -2.28 -5.47
N GLY A 95 4.55 -3.21 -5.91
CA GLY A 95 3.59 -3.92 -5.07
C GLY A 95 4.04 -5.36 -4.82
N ILE A 96 4.23 -5.72 -3.56
CA ILE A 96 4.50 -7.11 -3.15
C ILE A 96 3.18 -7.71 -2.64
N ILE A 97 2.67 -8.69 -3.37
CA ILE A 97 1.40 -9.36 -3.09
C ILE A 97 1.70 -10.72 -2.47
N ARG A 98 0.82 -11.22 -1.62
CA ARG A 98 0.94 -12.55 -0.99
C ARG A 98 -0.37 -13.28 -1.22
N ASP A 99 -0.37 -14.61 -1.15
CA ASP A 99 -1.60 -15.38 -1.03
C ASP A 99 -2.56 -14.71 -0.01
N PRO A 100 -3.78 -14.34 -0.43
CA PRO A 100 -4.66 -13.48 0.38
C PRO A 100 -5.05 -14.14 1.71
N THR A 101 -5.20 -15.47 1.74
CA THR A 101 -5.51 -16.24 2.94
C THR A 101 -4.35 -16.21 3.92
N SER A 102 -3.14 -16.51 3.45
CA SER A 102 -1.91 -16.46 4.24
C SER A 102 -1.62 -15.06 4.75
N ARG A 103 -1.88 -14.02 3.95
CA ARG A 103 -1.75 -12.61 4.37
C ARG A 103 -2.76 -12.28 5.46
N LEU A 104 -4.02 -12.69 5.31
CA LEU A 104 -5.07 -12.44 6.29
C LEU A 104 -4.75 -13.10 7.63
N TYR A 105 -4.30 -14.36 7.60
CA TYR A 105 -3.88 -15.07 8.81
C TYR A 105 -2.67 -14.39 9.48
N SER A 106 -1.69 -13.97 8.69
CA SER A 106 -0.55 -13.20 9.20
C SER A 106 -0.97 -11.89 9.87
N ALA A 107 -1.97 -11.19 9.33
CA ALA A 107 -2.51 -9.98 9.94
C ALA A 107 -3.27 -10.29 11.24
N TYR A 108 -4.05 -11.38 11.27
CA TYR A 108 -4.73 -11.84 12.47
C TYR A 108 -3.76 -12.08 13.63
N LEU A 109 -2.68 -12.84 13.38
CA LEU A 109 -1.63 -13.10 14.39
C LEU A 109 -0.95 -11.80 14.82
N TYR A 110 -0.55 -10.96 13.87
CA TYR A 110 0.11 -9.68 14.14
C TYR A 110 -0.74 -8.79 15.07
N PHE A 111 -2.01 -8.57 14.75
CA PHE A 111 -2.86 -7.70 15.56
C PHE A 111 -3.23 -8.31 16.91
N ALA A 112 -3.35 -9.63 17.00
CA ALA A 112 -3.59 -10.30 18.28
C ALA A 112 -2.38 -10.19 19.21
N GLU A 113 -1.16 -10.34 18.69
CA GLU A 113 0.08 -10.13 19.45
C GLU A 113 0.15 -8.70 19.99
N HIS A 114 -0.13 -7.69 19.16
CA HIS A 114 -0.16 -6.28 19.57
C HIS A 114 -1.21 -6.01 20.65
N LYS A 115 -2.33 -6.74 20.64
CA LYS A 115 -3.42 -6.62 21.60
C LYS A 115 -3.32 -7.61 22.78
N LYS A 116 -2.25 -8.41 22.87
CA LYS A 116 -2.10 -9.51 23.84
C LYS A 116 -3.33 -10.43 23.92
N SER A 117 -4.00 -10.62 22.78
CA SER A 117 -5.21 -11.45 22.68
C SER A 117 -4.81 -12.91 22.40
N PRO A 118 -5.50 -13.89 23.00
CA PRO A 118 -5.30 -15.29 22.64
C PRO A 118 -5.66 -15.50 21.17
N THR A 119 -4.97 -16.44 20.51
CA THR A 119 -5.25 -16.81 19.12
C THR A 119 -5.47 -18.31 18.99
N SER A 120 -6.41 -18.71 18.14
CA SER A 120 -6.59 -20.11 17.76
C SER A 120 -7.10 -20.21 16.31
N PRO A 121 -6.89 -21.36 15.63
CA PRO A 121 -7.47 -21.61 14.33
C PRO A 121 -9.00 -21.47 14.31
N GLU A 122 -9.69 -21.89 15.38
CA GLU A 122 -11.14 -21.80 15.52
C GLU A 122 -11.62 -20.35 15.62
N ASP A 123 -10.95 -19.53 16.44
CA ASP A 123 -11.25 -18.10 16.54
C ASP A 123 -11.00 -17.38 15.21
N PHE A 124 -9.90 -17.72 14.52
CA PHE A 124 -9.64 -17.21 13.17
C PHE A 124 -10.77 -17.59 12.20
N HIS A 125 -11.18 -18.86 12.18
CA HIS A 125 -12.25 -19.35 11.32
C HIS A 125 -13.57 -18.60 11.57
N VAL A 126 -14.02 -18.50 12.82
CA VAL A 126 -15.27 -17.79 13.18
C VAL A 126 -15.23 -16.34 12.72
N LYS A 127 -14.10 -15.66 12.94
CA LYS A 127 -13.88 -14.28 12.50
C LYS A 127 -13.96 -14.15 10.99
N VAL A 128 -13.27 -15.03 10.25
CA VAL A 128 -13.26 -14.99 8.78
C VAL A 128 -14.64 -15.26 8.19
N VAL A 129 -15.36 -16.28 8.68
CA VAL A 129 -16.73 -16.58 8.22
C VAL A 129 -17.63 -15.35 8.40
N LYS A 130 -17.59 -14.73 9.58
CA LYS A 130 -18.38 -13.52 9.84
C LYS A 130 -18.01 -12.36 8.91
N ALA A 131 -16.72 -12.10 8.71
CA ALA A 131 -16.29 -11.08 7.76
C ALA A 131 -16.76 -11.35 6.33
N MET A 132 -16.75 -12.62 5.91
CA MET A 132 -17.24 -12.99 4.57
C MET A 132 -18.73 -12.73 4.45
N GLU A 133 -19.53 -13.11 5.45
CA GLU A 133 -20.97 -12.77 5.51
C GLU A 133 -21.20 -11.27 5.42
N ASP A 134 -20.50 -10.47 6.23
CA ASP A 134 -20.62 -9.02 6.23
C ASP A 134 -20.23 -8.41 4.88
N PHE A 135 -19.18 -8.94 4.23
CA PHE A 135 -18.74 -8.47 2.91
C PHE A 135 -19.72 -8.86 1.79
N TYR A 136 -20.26 -10.08 1.81
CA TYR A 136 -21.26 -10.51 0.83
C TYR A 136 -22.56 -9.72 0.96
N ASN A 137 -23.04 -9.53 2.20
CA ASN A 137 -24.19 -8.68 2.48
C ASN A 137 -23.97 -7.25 1.96
N CYS A 138 -22.74 -6.72 2.06
CA CYS A 138 -22.42 -5.43 1.46
C CYS A 138 -22.53 -5.49 -0.07
N THR A 139 -21.90 -6.47 -0.73
CA THR A 139 -21.89 -6.55 -2.20
C THR A 139 -23.24 -6.89 -2.82
N ASP A 140 -24.18 -7.41 -2.04
CA ASP A 140 -25.56 -7.62 -2.47
C ASP A 140 -26.35 -6.30 -2.54
N ASN A 141 -25.94 -5.29 -1.77
CA ASN A 141 -26.65 -4.01 -1.64
C ASN A 141 -25.88 -2.82 -2.22
N HIS A 142 -24.59 -2.97 -2.49
CA HIS A 142 -23.68 -1.94 -2.97
C HIS A 142 -22.68 -2.50 -3.98
N ASP A 143 -22.04 -1.63 -4.75
CA ASP A 143 -20.98 -2.07 -5.65
C ASP A 143 -19.71 -2.52 -4.90
N LEU A 144 -18.85 -3.24 -5.61
CA LEU A 144 -17.60 -3.74 -5.05
C LEU A 144 -16.67 -2.61 -4.56
N ARG A 145 -16.71 -1.43 -5.19
CA ARG A 145 -15.84 -0.30 -4.84
C ARG A 145 -16.22 0.26 -3.47
N PHE A 146 -17.52 0.41 -3.22
CA PHE A 146 -18.06 0.75 -1.91
C PHE A 146 -17.61 -0.26 -0.85
N CYS A 147 -17.84 -1.55 -1.07
CA CYS A 147 -17.53 -2.60 -0.09
C CYS A 147 -16.02 -2.80 0.15
N ALA A 148 -15.19 -2.63 -0.89
CA ALA A 148 -13.74 -2.76 -0.78
C ALA A 148 -13.10 -1.67 0.08
N TYR A 149 -13.75 -0.52 0.23
CA TYR A 149 -13.25 0.60 1.05
C TYR A 149 -13.92 0.71 2.43
N HIS A 150 -14.93 -0.10 2.70
CA HIS A 150 -15.53 -0.21 4.04
C HIS A 150 -14.75 -1.18 4.94
N ASP A 151 -14.85 -0.97 6.25
CA ASP A 151 -14.14 -1.76 7.25
C ASP A 151 -14.86 -3.08 7.50
N VAL A 152 -14.31 -4.14 6.94
CA VAL A 152 -14.64 -5.51 7.35
C VAL A 152 -13.55 -6.01 8.29
N VAL A 153 -13.93 -6.69 9.37
CA VAL A 153 -13.01 -7.27 10.36
C VAL A 153 -13.28 -8.78 10.47
N PRO A 154 -12.28 -9.65 10.26
CA PRO A 154 -10.91 -9.33 9.86
C PRO A 154 -10.88 -8.77 8.43
N HIS A 155 -9.87 -7.94 8.13
CA HIS A 155 -9.75 -7.16 6.90
C HIS A 155 -9.57 -8.01 5.62
N ILE A 156 -10.61 -8.75 5.25
CA ILE A 156 -10.65 -9.65 4.07
C ILE A 156 -10.63 -8.85 2.78
N ASN A 157 -11.23 -7.66 2.79
CA ASN A 157 -11.27 -6.73 1.65
C ASN A 157 -9.87 -6.35 1.16
N ILE A 158 -8.87 -6.24 2.05
CA ILE A 158 -7.47 -5.96 1.68
C ILE A 158 -6.88 -7.03 0.74
N GLY A 159 -7.43 -8.26 0.78
CA GLY A 159 -7.05 -9.36 -0.11
C GLY A 159 -7.62 -9.27 -1.54
N CYS A 160 -8.51 -8.30 -1.83
CA CYS A 160 -9.09 -8.09 -3.16
C CYS A 160 -8.09 -7.42 -4.13
N TYR A 161 -6.92 -8.02 -4.32
CA TYR A 161 -5.81 -7.41 -5.07
C TYR A 161 -6.19 -7.04 -6.51
N SER A 162 -6.97 -7.87 -7.19
CA SER A 162 -7.40 -7.61 -8.57
C SER A 162 -8.15 -6.28 -8.69
N PHE A 163 -8.97 -5.94 -7.70
CA PHE A 163 -9.69 -4.67 -7.64
C PHE A 163 -8.71 -3.51 -7.44
N TYR A 164 -7.86 -3.53 -6.42
CA TYR A 164 -6.92 -2.43 -6.17
C TYR A 164 -5.87 -2.26 -7.28
N ILE A 165 -5.42 -3.35 -7.92
CA ILE A 165 -4.52 -3.28 -9.08
C ILE A 165 -5.20 -2.56 -10.25
N ARG A 166 -6.48 -2.82 -10.52
CA ARG A 166 -7.23 -2.10 -11.55
C ARG A 166 -7.35 -0.62 -11.22
N GLU A 167 -7.58 -0.27 -9.95
CA GLU A 167 -7.63 1.13 -9.51
C GLU A 167 -6.31 1.87 -9.79
N TYR A 168 -5.16 1.21 -9.57
CA TYR A 168 -3.86 1.81 -9.90
C TYR A 168 -3.57 1.84 -11.40
N LEU A 169 -3.93 0.79 -12.15
CA LEU A 169 -3.77 0.75 -13.62
C LEU A 169 -4.61 1.81 -14.34
N ALA A 170 -5.75 2.23 -13.75
CA ALA A 170 -6.57 3.31 -14.29
C ALA A 170 -5.89 4.70 -14.18
N ARG A 171 -4.85 4.84 -13.35
CA ARG A 171 -4.23 6.13 -12.99
C ARG A 171 -2.74 6.22 -13.32
N PHE A 172 -2.05 5.08 -13.30
CA PHE A 172 -0.64 4.97 -13.63
C PHE A 172 -0.48 4.10 -14.88
N PRO A 173 0.38 4.50 -15.83
CA PRO A 173 0.71 3.65 -16.96
C PRO A 173 1.40 2.37 -16.48
N ARG A 174 1.20 1.27 -17.22
CA ARG A 174 1.68 -0.06 -16.84
C ARG A 174 3.19 -0.12 -16.57
N ASN A 175 4.00 0.70 -17.24
CA ASN A 175 5.44 0.78 -17.06
C ASN A 175 5.88 1.47 -15.76
N GLN A 176 4.96 2.13 -15.04
CA GLN A 176 5.20 2.69 -13.69
C GLN A 176 4.78 1.75 -12.56
N LEU A 177 4.27 0.56 -12.89
CA LEU A 177 3.80 -0.42 -11.92
C LEU A 177 4.59 -1.73 -12.06
N TYR A 178 5.10 -2.24 -10.94
CA TYR A 178 5.73 -3.55 -10.85
C TYR A 178 5.08 -4.33 -9.73
N PHE A 179 4.55 -5.51 -10.04
CA PHE A 179 3.91 -6.38 -9.05
C PHE A 179 4.64 -7.71 -9.01
N LEU A 180 4.94 -8.18 -7.80
CA LEU A 180 5.56 -9.48 -7.58
C LEU A 180 4.86 -10.22 -6.43
N ARG A 181 5.00 -11.55 -6.42
CA ARG A 181 4.46 -12.40 -5.36
C ARG A 181 5.52 -12.65 -4.29
N THR A 182 5.08 -12.62 -3.04
CA THR A 182 5.91 -12.92 -1.87
C THR A 182 6.50 -14.33 -1.98
N GLU A 183 5.69 -15.27 -2.48
CA GLU A 183 6.04 -16.68 -2.66
C GLU A 183 7.18 -16.88 -3.66
N ASP A 184 7.23 -16.06 -4.71
CA ASP A 184 8.30 -16.14 -5.70
C ASP A 184 9.55 -15.40 -5.22
N TRP A 185 9.37 -14.21 -4.64
CA TRP A 185 10.42 -13.46 -3.99
C TRP A 185 11.16 -14.29 -2.94
N SER A 186 10.43 -15.05 -2.12
CA SER A 186 11.03 -15.91 -1.08
C SER A 186 11.87 -17.06 -1.65
N LYS A 187 11.61 -17.50 -2.89
CA LYS A 187 12.37 -18.57 -3.55
C LYS A 187 13.63 -18.06 -4.22
N ASP A 188 13.58 -16.87 -4.82
CA ASP A 188 14.75 -16.26 -5.47
C ASP A 188 14.84 -14.74 -5.21
N PRO A 189 15.21 -14.31 -4.00
CA PRO A 189 15.33 -12.89 -3.67
C PRO A 189 16.33 -12.15 -4.56
N ALA A 190 17.38 -12.84 -5.03
CA ALA A 190 18.44 -12.22 -5.83
C ALA A 190 17.94 -11.86 -7.24
N HIS A 191 17.18 -12.76 -7.88
CA HIS A 191 16.54 -12.48 -9.16
C HIS A 191 15.58 -11.31 -9.05
N TYR A 192 14.62 -11.35 -8.13
CA TYR A 192 13.62 -10.30 -8.01
C TYR A 192 14.21 -8.95 -7.57
N MET A 193 15.31 -8.92 -6.81
CA MET A 193 16.01 -7.65 -6.54
C MET A 193 16.60 -7.05 -7.81
N LYS A 194 17.16 -7.86 -8.70
CA LYS A 194 17.69 -7.38 -9.99
C LYS A 194 16.56 -6.83 -10.85
N GLU A 195 15.41 -7.49 -10.88
CA GLU A 195 14.23 -7.00 -11.59
C GLU A 195 13.73 -5.67 -11.01
N ILE A 196 13.65 -5.54 -9.68
CA ILE A 196 13.28 -4.28 -9.02
C ILE A 196 14.28 -3.17 -9.37
N PHE A 197 15.59 -3.44 -9.31
CA PHE A 197 16.62 -2.47 -9.67
C PHE A 197 16.51 -2.01 -11.13
N SER A 198 16.34 -2.96 -12.05
CA SER A 198 16.09 -2.65 -13.47
C SER A 198 14.82 -1.81 -13.64
N PHE A 199 13.73 -2.18 -12.96
CA PHE A 199 12.46 -1.46 -12.99
C PHE A 199 12.60 -0.02 -12.49
N VAL A 200 13.37 0.24 -11.42
CA VAL A 200 13.60 1.59 -10.89
C VAL A 200 14.78 2.33 -11.54
N ASP A 201 15.30 1.83 -12.66
CA ASP A 201 16.41 2.41 -13.44
C ASP A 201 17.74 2.51 -12.69
N ILE A 202 18.07 1.52 -11.87
CA ILE A 202 19.31 1.48 -11.10
C ILE A 202 20.16 0.28 -11.48
N GLY A 203 21.45 0.50 -11.69
CA GLY A 203 22.39 -0.55 -12.06
C GLY A 203 22.27 -0.98 -13.51
N LYS A 204 21.95 -0.03 -14.40
CA LYS A 204 22.21 -0.16 -15.85
C LYS A 204 23.70 -0.09 -16.13
#